data_AF-A0A1R0XZC8-F1
#
_entry.id   AF-A0A1R0XZC8-F1
#
_cell.length_a   1.000
_cell.length_b   1.000
_cell.length_c   1.000
_cell.angle_alpha   90.00
_cell.angle_beta   90.00
_cell.angle_gamma   90.00
#
_symmetry.space_group_name_H-M   'P 1'
#
loop_
_entity.id
_entity.type
_entity.pdbx_description
1 polymer ?
#
loop_
_entity_poly.entity_id
_entity_poly.type
_entity_poly.pdbx_seq_one_letter_code
_entity_poly.pdbx_strand_id
1 'polypeptide(L)'
;MIGQNALDQYLSITFSDDKGIAYLQFSKKDEKFSCSPTELESFLNSHNIRYGIQRDVVERICSHPEEFFWSKVAIATGEPAVNGVDGSIMLTVDLEEDRKPLEKADGKVDYKDLVRLRNVLKGKLIARIIPAQPGKHGKTVTGDQLAFRAGKEAHFKVGKNVLVDNNGTSMYAAIDGLVTLTDSGKINVFPVYEVNGDVDYSTGNIDFVGTVVIRGNVLSGFSVKSAGDIRVVGGVEGAELISGGSIEITGGIIGYNKGHVTAGKNVKVSFIQDGNVTAGEDVIVSQSIMHSNIRAGRDVLCNGAKGLIVGGTVQSGERVVARTIGNTMSTATAIEVGVVPELRNEINELRQSLRQLLENEDKTSKALYLLNQLATNGQLPADKVALRVKLNATKQSHQREEKRIKERVLEIERMLEDTGRARVEVIKTIYGGSKIMIGRYTRFVKDPTERVVFAYSEGDISLTPYN
;
A
#
# COMPACT_ATOMS: atom_id res chain seq x y z
N MET A 1 -32.86 80.98 -2.54
CA MET A 1 -31.90 80.48 -1.54
C MET A 1 -32.68 79.96 -0.37
N ILE A 2 -32.92 78.66 -0.37
CA ILE A 2 -33.62 77.97 0.70
C ILE A 2 -32.52 77.62 1.70
N GLY A 3 -32.46 78.35 2.81
CA GLY A 3 -31.43 78.12 3.84
C GLY A 3 -31.49 76.70 4.38
N GLN A 4 -30.36 76.20 4.90
CA GLN A 4 -30.19 74.82 5.41
C GLN A 4 -31.36 74.28 6.25
N ASN A 5 -32.05 75.13 7.03
CA ASN A 5 -33.21 74.76 7.86
C ASN A 5 -34.51 74.43 7.10
N ALA A 6 -34.57 74.65 5.79
CA ALA A 6 -35.78 74.43 5.00
C ALA A 6 -35.75 73.12 4.19
N LEU A 7 -34.58 72.51 3.96
CA LEU A 7 -34.49 71.17 3.33
C LEU A 7 -35.03 70.07 4.27
N ASP A 8 -34.93 70.23 5.59
CA ASP A 8 -35.51 69.33 6.61
C ASP A 8 -37.04 69.20 6.51
N GLN A 9 -37.72 70.17 5.90
CA GLN A 9 -39.18 70.13 5.73
C GLN A 9 -39.62 69.26 4.55
N TYR A 10 -38.70 68.97 3.63
CA TYR A 10 -38.95 68.27 2.37
C TYR A 10 -38.24 66.93 2.28
N LEU A 11 -37.10 66.77 2.95
CA LEU A 11 -36.22 65.61 2.85
C LEU A 11 -36.04 64.96 4.22
N SER A 12 -36.01 63.63 4.21
CA SER A 12 -35.68 62.81 5.38
C SER A 12 -34.57 61.83 5.02
N ILE A 13 -33.66 61.60 5.97
CA ILE A 13 -32.58 60.65 5.85
C ILE A 13 -32.85 59.48 6.78
N THR A 14 -32.74 58.27 6.24
CA THR A 14 -32.80 57.02 7.03
C THR A 14 -31.57 56.18 6.75
N PHE A 15 -31.09 55.44 7.74
CA PHE A 15 -29.92 54.57 7.62
C PHE A 15 -30.35 53.11 7.56
N SER A 16 -29.52 52.25 6.98
CA SER A 16 -29.59 50.80 7.22
C SER A 16 -29.23 50.48 8.69
N ASP A 17 -29.57 49.29 9.17
CA ASP A 17 -29.33 48.88 10.56
C ASP A 17 -27.85 48.95 10.98
N ASP A 18 -26.95 48.69 10.04
CA ASP A 18 -25.50 48.78 10.19
C ASP A 18 -24.90 50.16 9.88
N LYS A 19 -25.75 51.14 9.51
CA LYS A 19 -25.37 52.46 8.98
C LYS A 19 -24.42 52.38 7.78
N GLY A 20 -24.39 51.25 7.08
CA GLY A 20 -23.61 51.05 5.86
C GLY A 20 -24.18 51.77 4.65
N ILE A 21 -25.48 52.09 4.65
CA ILE A 21 -26.17 52.80 3.56
C ILE A 21 -27.01 53.93 4.16
N ALA A 22 -26.89 55.13 3.58
CA ALA A 22 -27.81 56.24 3.84
C ALA A 22 -28.81 56.34 2.70
N TYR A 23 -30.07 56.46 3.06
CA TYR A 23 -31.17 56.63 2.13
C TYR A 23 -31.80 58.00 2.31
N LEU A 24 -32.06 58.66 1.19
CA LEU A 24 -32.82 59.90 1.12
C LEU A 24 -34.25 59.59 0.64
N GLN A 25 -35.23 60.18 1.31
CA GLN A 25 -36.64 60.09 0.95
C GLN A 25 -37.31 61.45 1.12
N PHE A 26 -38.16 61.82 0.16
CA PHE A 26 -38.97 63.03 0.25
C PHE A 26 -40.11 62.84 1.26
N SER A 27 -40.17 63.72 2.27
CA SER A 27 -41.23 63.74 3.28
C SER A 27 -42.47 64.50 2.82
N LYS A 28 -42.30 65.43 1.85
CA LYS A 28 -43.39 66.18 1.23
C LYS A 28 -43.16 66.30 -0.26
N LYS A 29 -44.21 66.07 -1.04
CA LYS A 29 -44.22 66.36 -2.47
C LYS A 29 -44.46 67.85 -2.67
N ASP A 30 -43.52 68.55 -3.27
CA ASP A 30 -43.64 69.94 -3.69
C ASP A 30 -43.02 70.11 -5.07
N GLU A 31 -43.84 70.40 -6.06
CA GLU A 31 -43.44 70.53 -7.46
C GLU A 31 -42.62 71.80 -7.72
N LYS A 32 -42.47 72.68 -6.72
CA LYS A 32 -41.58 73.85 -6.75
C LYS A 32 -40.25 73.62 -6.02
N PHE A 33 -40.01 72.40 -5.56
CA PHE A 33 -38.75 72.06 -4.89
C PHE A 33 -37.58 72.23 -5.84
N SER A 34 -36.59 73.01 -5.43
CA SER A 34 -35.32 73.19 -6.14
C SER A 34 -34.20 73.30 -5.11
N CYS A 35 -33.12 72.58 -5.35
CA CYS A 35 -31.96 72.55 -4.48
C CYS A 35 -30.71 72.43 -5.35
N SER A 36 -29.69 73.23 -5.06
CA SER A 36 -28.38 73.05 -5.71
C SER A 36 -27.66 71.81 -5.15
N PRO A 37 -26.76 71.17 -5.92
CA PRO A 37 -25.96 70.04 -5.43
C PRO A 37 -25.14 70.39 -4.18
N THR A 38 -24.64 71.64 -4.08
CA THR A 38 -23.88 72.12 -2.91
C THR A 38 -24.75 72.30 -1.66
N GLU A 39 -26.00 72.74 -1.82
CA GLU A 39 -26.99 72.80 -0.73
C GLU A 39 -27.35 71.37 -0.26
N LEU A 40 -27.52 70.42 -1.18
CA LEU A 40 -27.84 69.02 -0.85
C LEU A 40 -26.66 68.31 -0.17
N GLU A 41 -25.42 68.51 -0.65
CA GLU A 41 -24.22 67.99 0.02
C GLU A 41 -24.03 68.60 1.42
N SER A 42 -24.34 69.89 1.60
CA SER A 42 -24.32 70.53 2.92
C SER A 42 -25.36 69.95 3.87
N PHE A 43 -26.55 69.60 3.35
CA PHE A 43 -27.61 68.91 4.07
C PHE A 43 -27.24 67.47 4.45
N LEU A 44 -26.58 66.72 3.55
CA LEU A 44 -26.07 65.38 3.86
C LEU A 44 -25.01 65.44 4.98
N ASN A 45 -24.11 66.43 4.92
CA ASN A 45 -23.09 66.65 5.95
C ASN A 45 -23.69 67.02 7.31
N SER A 46 -24.74 67.86 7.35
CA SER A 46 -25.43 68.22 8.61
C SER A 46 -26.12 67.01 9.26
N HIS A 47 -26.51 66.02 8.46
CA HIS A 47 -27.06 64.73 8.91
C HIS A 47 -25.98 63.65 9.16
N ASN A 48 -24.73 64.07 9.32
CA ASN A 48 -23.58 63.22 9.57
C ASN A 48 -23.24 62.23 8.45
N ILE A 49 -23.72 62.38 7.23
CA ILE A 49 -23.25 61.59 6.08
C ILE A 49 -21.97 62.23 5.56
N ARG A 50 -20.83 61.60 5.86
CA ARG A 50 -19.48 62.13 5.59
C ARG A 50 -18.67 61.28 4.61
N TYR A 51 -19.16 60.08 4.29
CA TYR A 51 -18.44 59.10 3.49
C TYR A 51 -19.35 58.42 2.47
N GLY A 52 -18.80 58.11 1.28
CA GLY A 52 -19.50 57.29 0.29
C GLY A 52 -20.66 57.97 -0.46
N ILE A 53 -20.72 59.30 -0.47
CA ILE A 53 -21.77 60.05 -1.17
C ILE A 53 -21.69 59.80 -2.68
N GLN A 54 -22.80 59.37 -3.26
CA GLN A 54 -22.93 59.10 -4.69
C GLN A 54 -23.28 60.39 -5.43
N ARG A 55 -22.25 61.08 -5.96
CA ARG A 55 -22.40 62.41 -6.57
C ARG A 55 -23.34 62.44 -7.77
N ASP A 56 -23.31 61.37 -8.56
CA ASP A 56 -24.21 61.16 -9.69
C ASP A 56 -25.68 61.09 -9.26
N VAL A 57 -25.96 60.48 -8.11
CA VAL A 57 -27.31 60.42 -7.53
C VAL A 57 -27.71 61.77 -6.96
N VAL A 58 -26.81 62.49 -6.29
CA VAL A 58 -27.04 63.86 -5.78
C VAL A 58 -27.39 64.81 -6.94
N GLU A 59 -26.62 64.79 -8.03
CA GLU A 59 -26.88 65.62 -9.22
C GLU A 59 -28.22 65.28 -9.88
N ARG A 60 -28.59 63.99 -9.91
CA ARG A 60 -29.87 63.54 -10.48
C ARG A 60 -31.05 63.99 -9.63
N ILE A 61 -30.95 63.91 -8.30
CA ILE A 61 -32.00 64.38 -7.38
C ILE A 61 -32.20 65.90 -7.49
N CYS A 62 -31.13 66.67 -7.70
CA CYS A 62 -31.21 68.11 -7.90
C CYS A 62 -31.78 68.53 -9.27
N SER A 63 -31.53 67.75 -10.33
CA SER A 63 -31.97 68.06 -11.70
C SER A 63 -33.36 67.53 -12.03
N HIS A 64 -33.74 66.36 -11.49
CA HIS A 64 -35.03 65.70 -11.74
C HIS A 64 -35.64 65.17 -10.42
N PRO A 65 -36.00 66.06 -9.46
CA PRO A 65 -36.56 65.65 -8.17
C PRO A 65 -37.85 64.81 -8.29
N GLU A 66 -38.61 65.01 -9.37
CA GLU A 66 -39.85 64.30 -9.68
C GLU A 66 -39.71 62.78 -9.77
N GLU A 67 -38.54 62.27 -10.15
CA GLU A 67 -38.26 60.83 -10.26
C GLU A 67 -38.15 60.14 -8.89
N PHE A 68 -37.93 60.91 -7.82
CA PHE A 68 -37.56 60.40 -6.50
C PHE A 68 -38.60 60.64 -5.41
N PHE A 69 -39.72 61.31 -5.71
CA PHE A 69 -40.75 61.64 -4.71
C PHE A 69 -41.38 60.43 -4.02
N TRP A 70 -41.40 59.27 -4.67
CA TRP A 70 -42.06 58.06 -4.18
C TRP A 70 -41.10 56.90 -3.91
N SER A 71 -39.79 57.16 -3.92
CA SER A 71 -38.77 56.13 -3.75
C SER A 71 -37.80 56.45 -2.62
N LYS A 72 -37.23 55.39 -2.05
CA LYS A 72 -36.17 55.47 -1.05
C LYS A 72 -34.85 55.28 -1.79
N VAL A 73 -34.06 56.35 -1.92
CA VAL A 73 -32.87 56.38 -2.78
C VAL A 73 -31.62 56.22 -1.93
N ALA A 74 -30.78 55.24 -2.23
CA ALA A 74 -29.46 55.14 -1.59
C ALA A 74 -28.58 56.30 -2.07
N ILE A 75 -28.30 57.26 -1.19
CA ILE A 75 -27.56 58.49 -1.54
C ILE A 75 -26.10 58.44 -1.08
N ALA A 76 -25.79 57.57 -0.12
CA ALA A 76 -24.42 57.24 0.23
C ALA A 76 -24.29 55.75 0.56
N THR A 77 -23.18 55.18 0.16
CA THR A 77 -22.79 53.78 0.43
C THR A 77 -21.43 53.75 1.07
N GLY A 78 -21.36 53.26 2.31
CA GLY A 78 -20.12 53.01 3.01
C GLY A 78 -19.33 51.85 2.42
N GLU A 79 -18.17 51.58 3.01
CA GLU A 79 -17.37 50.40 2.69
C GLU A 79 -17.79 49.23 3.60
N PRO A 80 -18.24 48.10 3.04
CA PRO A 80 -18.60 46.95 3.85
C PRO A 80 -17.36 46.36 4.53
N ALA A 81 -17.54 45.88 5.76
CA ALA A 81 -16.47 45.15 6.46
C ALA A 81 -16.25 43.77 5.82
N VAL A 82 -14.99 43.37 5.69
CA VAL A 82 -14.62 42.03 5.19
C VAL A 82 -14.28 41.16 6.39
N ASN A 83 -15.06 40.10 6.61
CA ASN A 83 -14.78 39.16 7.70
C ASN A 83 -13.46 38.41 7.46
N GLY A 84 -12.80 38.03 8.54
CA GLY A 84 -11.66 37.14 8.48
C GLY A 84 -12.07 35.74 8.03
N VAL A 85 -11.12 35.01 7.45
CA VAL A 85 -11.32 33.61 7.05
C VAL A 85 -10.84 32.72 8.18
N ASP A 86 -11.65 31.75 8.60
CA ASP A 86 -11.28 30.79 9.64
C ASP A 86 -10.04 29.99 9.21
N GLY A 87 -9.16 29.73 10.19
CA GLY A 87 -8.07 28.78 10.02
C GLY A 87 -8.61 27.38 9.79
N SER A 88 -7.85 26.54 9.09
CA SER A 88 -8.26 25.18 8.77
C SER A 88 -7.10 24.20 8.87
N ILE A 89 -7.41 22.91 9.04
CA ILE A 89 -6.40 21.86 9.06
C ILE A 89 -6.34 21.25 7.65
N MET A 90 -5.17 21.35 7.02
CA MET A 90 -4.86 20.70 5.75
C MET A 90 -4.13 19.38 6.03
N LEU A 91 -4.70 18.26 5.62
CA LEU A 91 -4.00 16.97 5.63
C LEU A 91 -3.05 16.90 4.44
N THR A 92 -1.80 16.48 4.68
CA THR A 92 -0.77 16.32 3.66
C THR A 92 -0.78 14.92 3.03
N VAL A 93 -1.41 13.96 3.71
CA VAL A 93 -1.72 12.66 3.10
C VAL A 93 -2.89 12.83 2.14
N ASP A 94 -2.71 12.39 0.90
CA ASP A 94 -3.76 12.46 -0.12
C ASP A 94 -5.05 11.85 0.43
N LEU A 95 -6.04 12.72 0.55
CA LEU A 95 -7.38 12.41 1.00
C LEU A 95 -8.26 11.86 -0.11
N GLU A 96 -7.74 11.75 -1.34
CA GLU A 96 -8.56 11.32 -2.47
C GLU A 96 -9.08 9.90 -2.22
N GLU A 97 -10.31 9.86 -1.74
CA GLU A 97 -11.24 8.72 -1.72
C GLU A 97 -11.67 8.34 -3.14
N ASP A 98 -10.81 8.56 -4.13
CA ASP A 98 -11.00 8.00 -5.44
C ASP A 98 -10.72 6.50 -5.33
N ARG A 99 -11.77 5.75 -5.01
CA ARG A 99 -11.95 4.34 -5.38
C ARG A 99 -12.01 4.21 -6.91
N LYS A 100 -11.09 4.87 -7.61
CA LYS A 100 -10.95 4.78 -9.06
C LYS A 100 -9.94 3.68 -9.32
N PRO A 101 -10.37 2.58 -9.96
CA PRO A 101 -9.44 1.53 -10.31
C PRO A 101 -8.34 2.09 -11.23
N LEU A 102 -7.10 1.67 -10.99
CA LEU A 102 -5.97 2.08 -11.80
C LEU A 102 -6.17 1.56 -13.24
N GLU A 103 -6.24 2.49 -14.19
CA GLU A 103 -6.06 2.16 -15.61
C GLU A 103 -4.60 1.78 -15.82
N LYS A 104 -4.34 0.51 -16.19
CA LYS A 104 -3.02 0.10 -16.64
C LYS A 104 -2.70 0.80 -17.96
N ALA A 105 -1.41 0.90 -18.29
CA ALA A 105 -0.93 1.48 -19.57
C ALA A 105 -1.52 0.84 -20.84
N ASP A 106 -2.15 -0.34 -20.71
CA ASP A 106 -2.82 -1.12 -21.75
C ASP A 106 -4.36 -0.95 -21.75
N GLY A 107 -4.90 0.04 -21.02
CA GLY A 107 -6.35 0.31 -20.94
C GLY A 107 -7.17 -0.71 -20.13
N LYS A 108 -6.54 -1.73 -19.52
CA LYS A 108 -7.20 -2.64 -18.58
C LYS A 108 -7.29 -2.03 -17.19
N VAL A 109 -8.51 -1.97 -16.68
CA VAL A 109 -8.85 -1.45 -15.36
C VAL A 109 -8.66 -2.55 -14.31
N ASP A 110 -7.80 -2.32 -13.31
CA ASP A 110 -7.63 -3.26 -12.19
C ASP A 110 -8.61 -2.95 -11.06
N TYR A 111 -9.74 -3.65 -11.05
CA TYR A 111 -10.77 -3.52 -10.00
C TYR A 111 -10.34 -4.12 -8.65
N LYS A 112 -9.09 -4.58 -8.51
CA LYS A 112 -8.60 -5.13 -7.23
C LYS A 112 -7.89 -4.08 -6.38
N ASP A 113 -7.40 -2.98 -6.95
CA ASP A 113 -6.70 -1.93 -6.21
C ASP A 113 -7.66 -0.78 -5.84
N LEU A 114 -8.74 -1.09 -5.13
CA LEU A 114 -9.83 -0.16 -4.81
C LEU A 114 -9.59 0.70 -3.56
N VAL A 115 -8.76 0.24 -2.62
CA VAL A 115 -8.57 0.89 -1.31
C VAL A 115 -7.12 1.36 -1.14
N ARG A 116 -6.90 2.68 -1.23
CA ARG A 116 -5.63 3.30 -0.87
C ARG A 116 -5.57 3.53 0.64
N LEU A 117 -4.81 2.70 1.33
CA LEU A 117 -4.50 2.90 2.75
C LEU A 117 -3.65 4.16 2.93
N ARG A 118 -4.00 4.99 3.92
CA ARG A 118 -3.29 6.23 4.27
C ARG A 118 -2.00 5.92 5.03
N ASN A 119 -1.08 5.23 4.36
CA ASN A 119 0.19 4.79 4.92
C ASN A 119 1.14 5.97 5.13
N VAL A 120 1.68 6.05 6.35
CA VAL A 120 2.71 7.02 6.71
C VAL A 120 3.88 6.31 7.37
N LEU A 121 5.08 6.84 7.14
CA LEU A 121 6.29 6.46 7.84
C LEU A 121 6.52 7.39 9.01
N LYS A 122 7.23 6.92 10.03
CA LYS A 122 7.68 7.70 11.18
C LYS A 122 8.42 8.96 10.71
N GLY A 123 8.07 10.09 11.31
CA GLY A 123 8.61 11.40 10.97
C GLY A 123 7.97 12.05 9.73
N LYS A 124 7.07 11.37 9.01
CA LYS A 124 6.34 11.97 7.90
C LYS A 124 5.33 12.98 8.41
N LEU A 125 5.22 14.11 7.71
CA LEU A 125 4.21 15.13 7.96
C LEU A 125 2.82 14.59 7.59
N ILE A 126 1.88 14.70 8.52
CA ILE A 126 0.48 14.25 8.37
C ILE A 126 -0.43 15.41 8.04
N ALA A 127 -0.27 16.53 8.77
CA ALA A 127 -1.18 17.67 8.68
C ALA A 127 -0.47 19.00 8.97
N ARG A 128 -1.03 20.09 8.43
CA ARG A 128 -0.62 21.47 8.69
C ARG A 128 -1.83 22.34 9.00
N ILE A 129 -1.66 23.32 9.86
CA ILE A 129 -2.64 24.37 10.09
C ILE A 129 -2.45 25.49 9.06
N ILE A 130 -3.51 25.83 8.36
CA ILE A 130 -3.64 27.08 7.62
C ILE A 130 -4.15 28.12 8.62
N PRO A 131 -3.38 29.17 8.93
CA PRO A 131 -3.76 30.18 9.91
C PRO A 131 -5.00 30.96 9.44
N ALA A 132 -5.73 31.53 10.40
CA ALA A 132 -6.85 32.40 10.08
C ALA A 132 -6.37 33.66 9.34
N GLN A 133 -7.15 34.13 8.37
CA GLN A 133 -6.86 35.38 7.67
C GLN A 133 -7.54 36.55 8.35
N PRO A 134 -6.84 37.69 8.53
CA PRO A 134 -7.44 38.86 9.14
C PRO A 134 -8.54 39.43 8.25
N GLY A 135 -9.62 39.87 8.88
CA GLY A 135 -10.63 40.70 8.22
C GLY A 135 -10.16 42.14 8.06
N LYS A 136 -10.98 42.95 7.40
CA LYS A 136 -10.75 44.39 7.22
C LYS A 136 -11.94 45.16 7.75
N HIS A 137 -11.67 46.19 8.54
CA HIS A 137 -12.69 47.14 8.98
C HIS A 137 -13.35 47.78 7.75
N GLY A 138 -14.68 47.84 7.76
CA GLY A 138 -15.43 48.67 6.84
C GLY A 138 -15.55 50.09 7.39
N LYS A 139 -16.29 50.91 6.68
CA LYS A 139 -16.55 52.29 7.06
C LYS A 139 -18.00 52.65 6.77
N THR A 140 -18.74 53.09 7.77
CA THR A 140 -20.13 53.54 7.59
C THR A 140 -20.16 54.82 6.76
N VAL A 141 -21.35 55.18 6.27
CA VAL A 141 -21.57 56.48 5.61
C VAL A 141 -21.36 57.67 6.56
N THR A 142 -21.39 57.44 7.88
CA THR A 142 -21.10 58.46 8.90
C THR A 142 -19.61 58.67 9.16
N GLY A 143 -18.76 57.81 8.61
CA GLY A 143 -17.31 57.82 8.81
C GLY A 143 -16.84 56.99 10.01
N ASP A 144 -17.76 56.33 10.73
CA ASP A 144 -17.45 55.41 11.82
C ASP A 144 -16.91 54.09 11.26
N GLN A 145 -16.06 53.40 12.03
CA GLN A 145 -15.55 52.09 11.64
C GLN A 145 -16.62 51.01 11.80
N LEU A 146 -16.81 50.21 10.74
CA LEU A 146 -17.65 49.02 10.78
C LEU A 146 -16.78 47.82 11.16
N ALA A 147 -17.05 47.22 12.33
CA ALA A 147 -16.28 46.09 12.85
C ALA A 147 -16.45 44.84 11.97
N PHE A 148 -15.35 44.08 11.79
CA PHE A 148 -15.37 42.78 11.13
C PHE A 148 -15.37 41.65 12.16
N ARG A 149 -15.79 40.44 11.76
CA ARG A 149 -15.61 39.24 12.58
C ARG A 149 -14.24 38.62 12.28
N ALA A 150 -13.41 38.47 13.31
CA ALA A 150 -12.14 37.77 13.18
C ALA A 150 -12.38 36.29 12.84
N GLY A 151 -11.52 35.73 11.98
CA GLY A 151 -11.51 34.30 11.72
C GLY A 151 -11.12 33.51 12.97
N LYS A 152 -11.67 32.32 13.14
CA LYS A 152 -11.34 31.43 14.25
C LYS A 152 -10.02 30.71 13.98
N GLU A 153 -9.16 30.67 15.00
CA GLU A 153 -7.92 29.90 14.94
C GLU A 153 -8.19 28.39 14.96
N ALA A 154 -7.56 27.66 14.04
CA ALA A 154 -7.59 26.21 14.03
C ALA A 154 -6.55 25.64 14.99
N HIS A 155 -6.88 24.51 15.61
CA HIS A 155 -6.01 23.80 16.55
C HIS A 155 -6.09 22.31 16.30
N PHE A 156 -4.96 21.61 16.43
CA PHE A 156 -4.95 20.16 16.31
C PHE A 156 -5.62 19.47 17.50
N LYS A 157 -6.46 18.49 17.19
CA LYS A 157 -6.90 17.49 18.17
C LYS A 157 -5.94 16.31 18.10
N VAL A 158 -4.94 16.31 18.98
CA VAL A 158 -3.87 15.31 19.00
C VAL A 158 -4.42 13.96 19.47
N GLY A 159 -4.21 12.92 18.67
CA GLY A 159 -4.54 11.53 19.00
C GLY A 159 -3.31 10.71 19.38
N LYS A 160 -3.40 9.38 19.21
CA LYS A 160 -2.31 8.43 19.48
C LYS A 160 -1.27 8.45 18.37
N ASN A 161 0.00 8.29 18.77
CA ASN A 161 1.16 8.12 17.88
C ASN A 161 1.37 9.24 16.85
N VAL A 162 1.06 10.47 17.25
CA VAL A 162 1.33 11.69 16.48
C VAL A 162 2.08 12.69 17.35
N LEU A 163 2.93 13.50 16.73
CA LEU A 163 3.70 14.55 17.37
C LEU A 163 3.38 15.89 16.71
N VAL A 164 3.28 16.96 17.50
CA VAL A 164 3.10 18.32 16.98
C VAL A 164 4.41 19.08 17.20
N ASP A 165 4.77 19.95 16.25
CA ASP A 165 5.93 20.82 16.38
C ASP A 165 5.77 21.85 17.50
N ASN A 166 6.89 22.48 17.90
CA ASN A 166 6.89 23.49 18.96
C ASN A 166 5.97 24.68 18.67
N ASN A 167 5.75 24.99 17.38
CA ASN A 167 4.90 26.10 16.95
C ASN A 167 3.40 25.73 16.92
N GLY A 168 3.05 24.45 17.08
CA GLY A 168 1.66 23.98 17.03
C GLY A 168 1.05 23.94 15.64
N THR A 169 1.84 24.12 14.58
CA THR A 169 1.37 24.32 13.20
C THR A 169 1.47 23.07 12.33
N SER A 170 2.34 22.13 12.69
CA SER A 170 2.63 20.94 11.90
C SER A 170 2.54 19.67 12.74
N MET A 171 1.89 18.64 12.22
CA MET A 171 1.73 17.33 12.86
C MET A 171 2.46 16.24 12.08
N TYR A 172 3.19 15.39 12.79
CA TYR A 172 4.04 14.32 12.25
C TYR A 172 3.66 12.96 12.83
N ALA A 173 3.94 11.90 12.07
CA ALA A 173 3.77 10.52 12.53
C ALA A 173 4.86 10.13 13.53
N ALA A 174 4.48 9.57 14.68
CA ALA A 174 5.45 9.06 15.66
C ALA A 174 5.96 7.64 15.32
N ILE A 175 5.19 6.90 14.51
CA ILE A 175 5.44 5.52 14.09
C ILE A 175 5.02 5.32 12.62
N ASP A 176 5.40 4.19 12.03
CA ASP A 176 4.86 3.73 10.76
C ASP A 176 3.43 3.20 10.96
N GLY A 177 2.51 3.51 10.03
CA GLY A 177 1.15 2.99 10.12
C GLY A 177 0.11 3.72 9.29
N LEU A 178 -1.16 3.51 9.66
CA LEU A 178 -2.34 4.07 9.01
C LEU A 178 -2.82 5.33 9.72
N VAL A 179 -2.97 6.43 8.98
CA VAL A 179 -3.60 7.66 9.48
C VAL A 179 -5.12 7.48 9.55
N THR A 180 -5.69 7.72 10.73
CA THR A 180 -7.13 7.65 10.98
C THR A 180 -7.64 8.92 11.64
N LEU A 181 -8.83 9.35 11.25
CA LEU A 181 -9.54 10.46 11.87
C LEU A 181 -10.75 9.92 12.63
N THR A 182 -10.89 10.31 13.90
CA THR A 182 -12.12 10.02 14.67
C THR A 182 -13.20 11.04 14.33
N ASP A 183 -14.47 10.72 14.62
CA ASP A 183 -15.61 11.66 14.52
C ASP A 183 -15.40 12.96 15.32
N SER A 184 -14.64 12.87 16.42
CA SER A 184 -14.28 14.05 17.23
C SER A 184 -13.25 14.96 16.55
N GLY A 185 -12.67 14.58 15.41
CA GLY A 185 -11.60 15.27 14.69
C GLY A 185 -10.18 14.95 15.16
N LYS A 186 -9.98 13.98 16.05
CA LYS A 186 -8.64 13.53 16.47
C LYS A 186 -7.93 12.75 15.37
N ILE A 187 -6.67 13.09 15.13
CA ILE A 187 -5.79 12.40 14.17
C ILE A 187 -4.93 11.39 14.92
N ASN A 188 -4.97 10.12 14.49
CA ASN A 188 -4.18 9.04 15.08
C ASN A 188 -3.38 8.30 13.99
N VAL A 189 -2.29 7.66 14.39
CA VAL A 189 -1.58 6.68 13.56
C VAL A 189 -1.63 5.31 14.24
N PHE A 190 -2.14 4.30 13.54
CA PHE A 190 -2.19 2.93 14.06
C PHE A 190 -1.25 2.00 13.28
N PRO A 191 -0.45 1.15 13.95
CA PRO A 191 0.47 0.22 13.29
C PRO A 191 -0.23 -1.07 12.81
N VAL A 192 -1.55 -1.17 13.01
CA VAL A 192 -2.37 -2.33 12.67
C VAL A 192 -3.51 -1.88 11.76
N TYR A 193 -3.72 -2.60 10.67
CA TYR A 193 -4.89 -2.49 9.81
C TYR A 193 -5.77 -3.71 9.99
N GLU A 194 -7.03 -3.52 10.37
CA GLU A 194 -7.98 -4.60 10.63
C GLU A 194 -9.10 -4.61 9.58
N VAL A 195 -9.31 -5.76 8.95
CA VAL A 195 -10.40 -6.04 8.01
C VAL A 195 -11.43 -6.89 8.73
N ASN A 196 -12.60 -6.30 8.99
CA ASN A 196 -13.75 -6.96 9.61
C ASN A 196 -14.57 -7.72 8.56
N GLY A 197 -13.98 -8.75 7.97
CA GLY A 197 -14.61 -9.55 6.92
C GLY A 197 -13.57 -10.18 6.01
N ASP A 198 -13.99 -10.46 4.78
CA ASP A 198 -13.18 -11.10 3.76
C ASP A 198 -12.39 -10.07 2.93
N VAL A 199 -11.24 -10.50 2.42
CA VAL A 199 -10.52 -9.79 1.37
C VAL A 199 -11.05 -10.28 0.03
N ASP A 200 -11.93 -9.47 -0.54
CA ASP A 200 -12.65 -9.72 -1.78
C ASP A 200 -12.74 -8.43 -2.63
N TYR A 201 -13.68 -8.35 -3.59
CA TYR A 201 -13.86 -7.16 -4.43
C TYR A 201 -14.34 -5.91 -3.65
N SER A 202 -14.88 -6.06 -2.44
CA SER A 202 -15.29 -4.92 -1.61
C SER A 202 -14.09 -4.30 -0.88
N THR A 203 -13.13 -5.13 -0.47
CA THR A 203 -11.91 -4.71 0.25
C THR A 203 -10.76 -4.39 -0.70
N GLY A 204 -10.57 -5.19 -1.75
CA GLY A 204 -9.44 -5.11 -2.67
C GLY A 204 -8.13 -5.67 -2.10
N ASN A 205 -7.06 -5.52 -2.86
CA ASN A 205 -5.70 -5.84 -2.43
C ASN A 205 -5.28 -4.91 -1.29
N ILE A 206 -4.41 -5.41 -0.41
CA ILE A 206 -3.93 -4.68 0.75
C ILE A 206 -2.42 -4.56 0.66
N ASP A 207 -1.90 -3.34 0.81
CA ASP A 207 -0.47 -3.07 0.97
C ASP A 207 -0.27 -2.15 2.18
N PHE A 208 0.32 -2.68 3.24
CA PHE A 208 0.40 -2.01 4.53
C PHE A 208 1.80 -2.04 5.16
N VAL A 209 2.25 -0.90 5.64
CA VAL A 209 3.58 -0.74 6.28
C VAL A 209 3.65 -1.31 7.69
N GLY A 210 2.52 -1.72 8.27
CA GLY A 210 2.43 -2.34 9.60
C GLY A 210 1.83 -3.74 9.53
N THR A 211 1.21 -4.17 10.61
CA THR A 211 0.56 -5.49 10.75
C THR A 211 -0.85 -5.50 10.16
N VAL A 212 -1.23 -6.56 9.45
CA VAL A 212 -2.58 -6.72 8.89
C VAL A 212 -3.33 -7.83 9.64
N VAL A 213 -4.56 -7.55 10.07
CA VAL A 213 -5.46 -8.53 10.73
C VAL A 213 -6.72 -8.67 9.90
N ILE A 214 -7.01 -9.89 9.44
CA ILE A 214 -8.19 -10.22 8.64
C ILE A 214 -9.05 -11.19 9.44
N ARG A 215 -10.30 -10.78 9.73
CA ARG A 215 -11.24 -11.59 10.52
C ARG A 215 -11.95 -12.67 9.70
N GLY A 216 -12.00 -12.49 8.38
CA GLY A 216 -12.57 -13.46 7.45
C GLY A 216 -11.50 -14.19 6.64
N ASN A 217 -11.84 -14.48 5.39
CA ASN A 217 -11.04 -15.22 4.42
C ASN A 217 -10.27 -14.28 3.47
N VAL A 218 -9.23 -14.81 2.84
CA VAL A 218 -8.59 -14.16 1.68
C VAL A 218 -8.93 -14.97 0.44
N LEU A 219 -9.74 -14.38 -0.45
CA LEU A 219 -10.28 -15.07 -1.61
C LEU A 219 -9.30 -15.10 -2.79
N SER A 220 -9.61 -15.96 -3.76
CA SER A 220 -8.72 -16.22 -4.89
C SER A 220 -8.46 -14.99 -5.75
N GLY A 221 -7.18 -14.80 -6.09
CA GLY A 221 -6.73 -13.70 -6.92
C GLY A 221 -6.56 -12.36 -6.20
N PHE A 222 -6.73 -12.29 -4.87
CA PHE A 222 -6.36 -11.12 -4.08
C PHE A 222 -4.95 -11.26 -3.50
N SER A 223 -4.33 -10.11 -3.21
CA SER A 223 -2.99 -10.02 -2.63
C SER A 223 -2.99 -9.18 -1.35
N VAL A 224 -2.34 -9.69 -0.31
CA VAL A 224 -2.16 -9.00 0.98
C VAL A 224 -0.66 -8.90 1.26
N LYS A 225 -0.15 -7.67 1.27
CA LYS A 225 1.25 -7.34 1.52
C LYS A 225 1.36 -6.54 2.80
N SER A 226 2.32 -6.94 3.64
CA SER A 226 2.56 -6.32 4.93
C SER A 226 4.05 -6.29 5.23
N ALA A 227 4.58 -5.15 5.66
CA ALA A 227 5.95 -5.09 6.18
C ALA A 227 6.07 -5.74 7.58
N GLY A 228 4.97 -5.76 8.34
CA GLY A 228 4.84 -6.45 9.62
C GLY A 228 4.27 -7.86 9.46
N ASP A 229 3.52 -8.29 10.48
CA ASP A 229 2.88 -9.61 10.50
C ASP A 229 1.53 -9.61 9.76
N ILE A 230 1.10 -10.77 9.27
CA ILE A 230 -0.26 -10.98 8.74
C ILE A 230 -0.98 -12.02 9.58
N ARG A 231 -2.17 -11.69 10.07
CA ARG A 231 -3.04 -12.62 10.79
C ARG A 231 -4.36 -12.80 10.06
N VAL A 232 -4.69 -14.03 9.69
CA VAL A 232 -5.97 -14.40 9.07
C VAL A 232 -6.71 -15.34 10.00
N VAL A 233 -7.92 -15.00 10.40
CA VAL A 233 -8.76 -15.88 11.23
C VAL A 233 -9.45 -16.94 10.38
N GLY A 234 -9.90 -16.59 9.17
CA GLY A 234 -10.47 -17.53 8.21
C GLY A 234 -9.41 -18.35 7.46
N GLY A 235 -9.76 -18.76 6.25
CA GLY A 235 -8.90 -19.48 5.32
C GLY A 235 -8.28 -18.58 4.24
N VAL A 236 -7.30 -19.13 3.54
CA VAL A 236 -6.67 -18.51 2.37
C VAL A 236 -6.90 -19.42 1.17
N GLU A 237 -7.57 -18.90 0.15
CA GLU A 237 -7.98 -19.68 -1.02
C GLU A 237 -7.35 -19.08 -2.28
N GLY A 238 -6.33 -19.70 -2.85
CA GLY A 238 -5.74 -19.26 -4.13
C GLY A 238 -5.28 -17.80 -4.15
N ALA A 239 -4.89 -17.25 -3.00
CA ALA A 239 -4.49 -15.86 -2.81
C ALA A 239 -2.98 -15.73 -2.56
N GLU A 240 -2.48 -14.51 -2.63
CA GLU A 240 -1.08 -14.17 -2.36
C GLU A 240 -0.95 -13.42 -1.03
N LEU A 241 -0.17 -13.97 -0.10
CA LEU A 241 0.16 -13.30 1.17
C LEU A 241 1.67 -13.12 1.25
N ILE A 242 2.13 -11.89 1.44
CA ILE A 242 3.55 -11.56 1.60
C ILE A 242 3.73 -10.72 2.86
N SER A 243 4.49 -11.24 3.81
CA SER A 243 4.78 -10.60 5.09
C SER A 243 6.28 -10.48 5.30
N GLY A 244 6.75 -9.29 5.68
CA GLY A 244 8.12 -9.10 6.18
C GLY A 244 8.34 -9.76 7.55
N GLY A 245 7.26 -9.95 8.32
CA GLY A 245 7.25 -10.67 9.58
C GLY A 245 6.75 -12.11 9.45
N SER A 246 5.85 -12.49 10.36
CA SER A 246 5.23 -13.81 10.45
C SER A 246 3.80 -13.80 9.90
N ILE A 247 3.37 -14.96 9.40
CA ILE A 247 1.98 -15.18 8.94
C ILE A 247 1.31 -16.22 9.83
N GLU A 248 0.19 -15.86 10.46
CA GLU A 248 -0.66 -16.78 11.22
C GLU A 248 -2.04 -16.89 10.58
N ILE A 249 -2.39 -18.10 10.14
CA ILE A 249 -3.70 -18.43 9.55
C ILE A 249 -4.38 -19.44 10.47
N THR A 250 -5.49 -19.05 11.09
CA THR A 250 -6.20 -19.97 12.01
C THR A 250 -6.93 -21.06 11.23
N GLY A 251 -7.49 -20.72 10.06
CA GLY A 251 -8.02 -21.69 9.10
C GLY A 251 -6.92 -22.46 8.35
N GLY A 252 -7.20 -22.80 7.09
CA GLY A 252 -6.26 -23.51 6.22
C GLY A 252 -5.92 -22.73 4.95
N ILE A 253 -4.93 -23.24 4.24
CA ILE A 253 -4.56 -22.77 2.90
C ILE A 253 -5.06 -23.79 1.88
N ILE A 254 -5.82 -23.34 0.90
CA ILE A 254 -6.21 -24.10 -0.30
C ILE A 254 -5.65 -23.34 -1.50
N GLY A 255 -4.49 -23.76 -2.00
CA GLY A 255 -3.73 -22.96 -2.97
C GLY A 255 -4.18 -23.11 -4.41
N TYR A 256 -4.85 -24.21 -4.79
CA TYR A 256 -5.14 -24.56 -6.20
C TYR A 256 -3.91 -24.46 -7.12
N ASN A 257 -2.71 -24.72 -6.59
CA ASN A 257 -1.41 -24.51 -7.25
C ASN A 257 -1.13 -23.08 -7.73
N LYS A 258 -1.86 -22.08 -7.25
CA LYS A 258 -1.70 -20.65 -7.58
C LYS A 258 -1.45 -19.78 -6.36
N GLY A 259 -1.96 -20.18 -5.20
CA GLY A 259 -1.77 -19.46 -3.94
C GLY A 259 -0.32 -19.53 -3.46
N HIS A 260 0.21 -18.38 -3.06
CA HIS A 260 1.57 -18.23 -2.56
C HIS A 260 1.54 -17.52 -1.20
N VAL A 261 2.10 -18.16 -0.18
CA VAL A 261 2.22 -17.59 1.15
C VAL A 261 3.69 -17.49 1.52
N THR A 262 4.18 -16.26 1.69
CA THR A 262 5.60 -15.97 1.95
C THR A 262 5.73 -15.12 3.20
N ALA A 263 6.46 -15.64 4.20
CA ALA A 263 6.77 -14.92 5.43
C ALA A 263 8.29 -14.77 5.58
N GLY A 264 8.75 -13.58 5.97
CA GLY A 264 10.16 -13.34 6.32
C GLY A 264 10.61 -14.12 7.56
N LYS A 265 9.67 -14.49 8.44
CA LYS A 265 9.91 -15.31 9.62
C LYS A 265 9.14 -16.63 9.54
N ASN A 266 8.15 -16.83 10.41
CA ASN A 266 7.43 -18.09 10.57
C ASN A 266 6.06 -18.06 9.88
N VAL A 267 5.61 -19.22 9.40
CA VAL A 267 4.22 -19.44 8.96
C VAL A 267 3.54 -20.45 9.89
N LYS A 268 2.40 -20.09 10.46
CA LYS A 268 1.59 -20.98 11.31
C LYS A 268 0.20 -21.14 10.72
N VAL A 269 -0.23 -22.38 10.48
CA VAL A 269 -1.50 -22.68 9.81
C VAL A 269 -2.11 -24.00 10.29
N SER A 270 -3.42 -24.19 10.15
CA SER A 270 -4.05 -25.47 10.51
C SER A 270 -3.78 -26.56 9.49
N PHE A 271 -4.02 -26.32 8.21
CA PHE A 271 -3.72 -27.28 7.14
C PHE A 271 -3.34 -26.56 5.85
N ILE A 272 -2.63 -27.26 4.97
CA ILE A 272 -2.22 -26.77 3.66
C ILE A 272 -2.59 -27.82 2.62
N GLN A 273 -3.30 -27.40 1.58
CA GLN A 273 -3.67 -28.24 0.44
C GLN A 273 -3.35 -27.52 -0.86
N ASP A 274 -2.70 -28.21 -1.81
CA ASP A 274 -2.34 -27.68 -3.13
C ASP A 274 -1.69 -26.28 -3.06
N GLY A 275 -0.89 -26.04 -2.02
CA GLY A 275 -0.38 -24.73 -1.65
C GLY A 275 1.14 -24.62 -1.78
N ASN A 276 1.62 -23.40 -2.02
CA ASN A 276 3.04 -23.06 -2.00
C ASN A 276 3.33 -22.13 -0.82
N VAL A 277 4.09 -22.62 0.16
CA VAL A 277 4.40 -21.87 1.39
C VAL A 277 5.90 -21.74 1.58
N THR A 278 6.37 -20.52 1.79
CA THR A 278 7.77 -20.19 2.06
C THR A 278 7.88 -19.41 3.38
N ALA A 279 8.76 -19.85 4.27
CA ALA A 279 9.06 -19.19 5.53
C ALA A 279 10.58 -19.03 5.68
N GLY A 280 11.04 -17.84 6.05
CA GLY A 280 12.47 -17.60 6.35
C GLY A 280 12.97 -18.38 7.57
N GLU A 281 12.06 -18.73 8.49
CA GLU A 281 12.35 -19.54 9.68
C GLU A 281 11.53 -20.85 9.63
N ASP A 282 10.48 -20.97 10.45
CA ASP A 282 9.76 -22.23 10.67
C ASP A 282 8.38 -22.24 9.98
N VAL A 283 7.94 -23.43 9.53
CA VAL A 283 6.56 -23.68 9.08
C VAL A 283 5.88 -24.63 10.07
N ILE A 284 4.83 -24.15 10.72
CA ILE A 284 4.11 -24.87 11.79
C ILE A 284 2.71 -25.19 11.30
N VAL A 285 2.40 -26.48 11.13
CA VAL A 285 1.13 -26.98 10.61
C VAL A 285 0.46 -27.89 11.63
N SER A 286 -0.72 -27.52 12.13
CA SER A 286 -1.33 -28.27 13.23
C SER A 286 -2.03 -29.57 12.80
N GLN A 287 -2.50 -29.68 11.55
CA GLN A 287 -3.29 -30.82 11.09
C GLN A 287 -2.62 -31.60 9.95
N SER A 288 -2.45 -30.99 8.77
CA SER A 288 -1.98 -31.73 7.60
C SER A 288 -1.40 -30.86 6.49
N ILE A 289 -0.45 -31.42 5.75
CA ILE A 289 0.13 -30.89 4.51
C ILE A 289 -0.19 -31.88 3.40
N MET A 290 -0.94 -31.45 2.38
CA MET A 290 -1.43 -32.31 1.30
C MET A 290 -1.10 -31.73 -0.07
N HIS A 291 -0.42 -32.51 -0.92
CA HIS A 291 -0.09 -32.12 -2.30
C HIS A 291 0.53 -30.72 -2.43
N SER A 292 1.37 -30.35 -1.47
CA SER A 292 1.86 -28.97 -1.30
C SER A 292 3.38 -28.88 -1.43
N ASN A 293 3.87 -27.69 -1.74
CA ASN A 293 5.30 -27.37 -1.73
C ASN A 293 5.61 -26.43 -0.58
N ILE A 294 6.39 -26.92 0.37
CA ILE A 294 6.72 -26.21 1.61
C ILE A 294 8.22 -25.97 1.66
N ARG A 295 8.61 -24.74 1.97
CA ARG A 295 10.00 -24.33 2.14
C ARG A 295 10.15 -23.58 3.46
N ALA A 296 10.98 -24.11 4.35
CA ALA A 296 11.32 -23.49 5.62
C ALA A 296 12.83 -23.30 5.71
N GLY A 297 13.29 -22.11 6.13
CA GLY A 297 14.71 -21.86 6.37
C GLY A 297 15.27 -22.68 7.54
N ARG A 298 14.43 -23.02 8.53
CA ARG A 298 14.79 -23.84 9.69
C ARG A 298 13.95 -25.11 9.76
N ASP A 299 12.84 -25.12 10.48
CA ASP A 299 12.09 -26.34 10.80
C ASP A 299 10.71 -26.40 10.13
N VAL A 300 10.25 -27.60 9.75
CA VAL A 300 8.84 -27.86 9.43
C VAL A 300 8.23 -28.77 10.49
N LEU A 301 7.23 -28.25 11.20
CA LEU A 301 6.58 -28.91 12.34
C LEU A 301 5.13 -29.25 11.99
N CYS A 302 4.86 -30.53 11.74
CA CYS A 302 3.52 -31.10 11.51
C CYS A 302 3.21 -32.20 12.53
N ASN A 303 3.29 -31.86 13.82
CA ASN A 303 3.21 -32.82 14.93
C ASN A 303 1.91 -32.76 15.75
N GLY A 304 0.86 -32.08 15.24
CA GLY A 304 -0.44 -32.06 15.92
C GLY A 304 -1.17 -33.41 15.88
N ALA A 305 -2.42 -33.43 16.35
CA ALA A 305 -3.18 -34.68 16.56
C ALA A 305 -3.29 -35.56 15.31
N LYS A 306 -3.44 -34.94 14.13
CA LYS A 306 -3.37 -35.63 12.83
C LYS A 306 -1.93 -35.69 12.31
N GLY A 307 -1.26 -34.54 12.24
CA GLY A 307 0.15 -34.39 11.87
C GLY A 307 0.55 -35.11 10.58
N LEU A 308 -0.28 -35.00 9.53
CA LEU A 308 -0.17 -35.80 8.32
C LEU A 308 0.52 -35.04 7.18
N ILE A 309 1.54 -35.62 6.56
CA ILE A 309 2.15 -35.10 5.33
C ILE A 309 1.95 -36.10 4.20
N VAL A 310 1.22 -35.73 3.15
CA VAL A 310 0.93 -36.62 2.01
C VAL A 310 1.03 -35.85 0.69
N GLY A 311 1.93 -36.28 -0.18
CA GLY A 311 2.04 -35.71 -1.52
C GLY A 311 2.74 -34.35 -1.53
N GLY A 312 3.55 -34.13 -2.56
CA GLY A 312 4.31 -32.90 -2.75
C GLY A 312 5.71 -32.95 -2.13
N THR A 313 6.27 -31.77 -1.88
CA THR A 313 7.67 -31.60 -1.46
C THR A 313 7.73 -30.73 -0.21
N VAL A 314 8.43 -31.21 0.81
CA VAL A 314 8.67 -30.49 2.06
C VAL A 314 10.17 -30.32 2.25
N GLN A 315 10.63 -29.07 2.21
CA GLN A 315 12.03 -28.70 2.32
C GLN A 315 12.27 -27.89 3.60
N SER A 316 13.32 -28.24 4.33
CA SER A 316 13.69 -27.61 5.59
C SER A 316 15.22 -27.51 5.74
N GLY A 317 15.70 -26.41 6.32
CA GLY A 317 17.12 -26.24 6.60
C GLY A 317 17.64 -27.22 7.67
N GLU A 318 16.89 -27.42 8.75
CA GLU A 318 17.29 -28.25 9.87
C GLU A 318 16.42 -29.51 10.00
N ARG A 319 15.18 -29.42 10.50
CA ARG A 319 14.40 -30.61 10.83
C ARG A 319 12.98 -30.61 10.27
N VAL A 320 12.49 -31.81 9.97
CA VAL A 320 11.06 -32.05 9.68
C VAL A 320 10.50 -32.99 10.73
N VAL A 321 9.47 -32.55 11.45
CA VAL A 321 8.75 -33.40 12.41
C VAL A 321 7.34 -33.62 11.92
N ALA A 322 6.93 -34.88 11.78
CA ALA A 322 5.57 -35.22 11.40
C ALA A 322 5.04 -36.40 12.22
N ARG A 323 3.72 -36.45 12.43
CA ARG A 323 3.10 -37.63 13.02
C ARG A 323 3.05 -38.79 12.05
N THR A 324 2.60 -38.51 10.83
CA THR A 324 2.45 -39.51 9.76
C THR A 324 2.96 -38.93 8.44
N ILE A 325 3.78 -39.68 7.71
CA ILE A 325 4.29 -39.30 6.38
C ILE A 325 3.85 -40.34 5.35
N GLY A 326 3.26 -39.88 4.25
CA GLY A 326 2.70 -40.73 3.20
C GLY A 326 1.37 -41.37 3.60
N ASN A 327 0.88 -42.24 2.73
CA ASN A 327 -0.37 -42.98 2.91
C ASN A 327 -0.25 -44.42 2.38
N THR A 328 -1.25 -45.25 2.63
CA THR A 328 -1.31 -46.65 2.16
C THR A 328 -1.34 -46.77 0.64
N MET A 329 -1.78 -45.74 -0.07
CA MET A 329 -1.79 -45.68 -1.53
C MET A 329 -0.42 -45.32 -2.13
N SER A 330 0.63 -45.23 -1.30
CA SER A 330 2.01 -44.91 -1.70
C SER A 330 2.13 -43.61 -2.51
N THR A 331 1.35 -42.60 -2.14
CA THR A 331 1.43 -41.27 -2.77
C THR A 331 2.83 -40.70 -2.60
N ALA A 332 3.45 -40.33 -3.73
CA ALA A 332 4.82 -39.81 -3.76
C ALA A 332 4.96 -38.58 -2.87
N THR A 333 5.72 -38.73 -1.78
CA THR A 333 5.93 -37.70 -0.76
C THR A 333 7.42 -37.52 -0.57
N ALA A 334 7.94 -36.32 -0.81
CA ALA A 334 9.38 -36.04 -0.70
C ALA A 334 9.66 -35.11 0.48
N ILE A 335 10.54 -35.55 1.37
CA ILE A 335 11.03 -34.79 2.52
C ILE A 335 12.52 -34.53 2.32
N GLU A 336 12.92 -33.26 2.34
CA GLU A 336 14.29 -32.83 2.13
C GLU A 336 14.75 -31.97 3.31
N VAL A 337 15.83 -32.37 3.99
CA VAL A 337 16.38 -31.66 5.15
C VAL A 337 17.89 -31.44 5.03
N GLY A 338 18.41 -30.49 5.81
CA GLY A 338 19.85 -30.24 5.94
C GLY A 338 20.41 -29.26 4.92
N VAL A 339 19.54 -28.54 4.21
CA VAL A 339 19.95 -27.58 3.17
C VAL A 339 18.95 -26.44 3.14
N VAL A 340 19.47 -25.22 3.12
CA VAL A 340 18.69 -24.00 2.89
C VAL A 340 17.95 -24.11 1.53
N PRO A 341 16.59 -24.03 1.49
CA PRO A 341 15.83 -24.27 0.27
C PRO A 341 16.27 -23.44 -0.94
N GLU A 342 16.74 -22.21 -0.74
CA GLU A 342 17.27 -21.33 -1.80
C GLU A 342 18.46 -21.96 -2.52
N LEU A 343 19.48 -22.42 -1.79
CA LEU A 343 20.66 -23.08 -2.37
C LEU A 343 20.28 -24.38 -3.11
N ARG A 344 19.24 -25.06 -2.61
CA ARG A 344 18.74 -26.30 -3.23
C ARG A 344 17.97 -26.05 -4.52
N ASN A 345 17.23 -24.95 -4.60
CA ASN A 345 16.60 -24.54 -5.85
C ASN A 345 17.68 -24.07 -6.83
N GLU A 346 18.65 -23.28 -6.37
CA GLU A 346 19.78 -22.80 -7.19
C GLU A 346 20.55 -23.99 -7.82
N ILE A 347 20.92 -25.02 -7.04
CA ILE A 347 21.61 -26.19 -7.60
C ILE A 347 20.76 -26.96 -8.61
N ASN A 348 19.45 -27.06 -8.40
CA ASN A 348 18.55 -27.73 -9.34
C ASN A 348 18.43 -26.96 -10.66
N GLU A 349 18.31 -25.64 -10.59
CA GLU A 349 18.32 -24.74 -11.74
C GLU A 349 19.64 -24.82 -12.50
N LEU A 350 20.78 -24.70 -11.79
CA LEU A 350 22.12 -24.83 -12.37
C LEU A 350 22.32 -26.19 -13.05
N ARG A 351 21.86 -27.30 -12.44
CA ARG A 351 21.92 -28.64 -13.05
C ARG A 351 21.02 -28.76 -14.28
N GLN A 352 19.87 -28.10 -14.31
CA GLN A 352 19.01 -28.05 -15.50
C GLN A 352 19.68 -27.24 -16.62
N SER A 353 20.22 -26.06 -16.29
CA SER A 353 20.98 -25.23 -17.23
C SER A 353 22.21 -25.96 -17.76
N LEU A 354 22.95 -26.67 -16.91
CA LEU A 354 24.11 -27.46 -17.32
C LEU A 354 23.73 -28.56 -18.32
N ARG A 355 22.62 -29.26 -18.09
CA ARG A 355 22.11 -30.28 -19.04
C ARG A 355 21.80 -29.67 -20.41
N GLN A 356 21.09 -28.55 -20.45
CA GLN A 356 20.77 -27.84 -21.69
C GLN A 356 22.05 -27.35 -22.40
N LEU A 357 23.03 -26.86 -21.65
CA LEU A 357 24.29 -26.39 -22.19
C LEU A 357 25.12 -27.52 -22.81
N LEU A 358 25.18 -28.68 -22.13
CA LEU A 358 25.84 -29.89 -22.65
C LEU A 358 25.19 -30.39 -23.94
N GLU A 359 23.85 -30.39 -24.03
CA GLU A 359 23.14 -30.74 -25.27
C GLU A 359 23.46 -29.77 -26.42
N ASN A 360 23.55 -28.47 -26.12
CA ASN A 360 23.90 -27.46 -27.11
C ASN A 360 25.38 -27.56 -27.53
N GLU A 361 26.29 -27.88 -26.61
CA GLU A 361 27.69 -28.13 -26.92
C GLU A 361 27.87 -29.38 -27.80
N ASP A 362 27.12 -30.45 -27.56
CA ASP A 362 27.13 -31.65 -28.40
C ASP A 362 26.69 -31.33 -29.84
N LYS A 363 25.57 -30.60 -30.01
CA LYS A 363 25.11 -30.11 -31.33
C LYS A 363 26.18 -29.24 -32.02
N THR A 364 26.79 -28.32 -31.27
CA THR A 364 27.83 -27.42 -31.77
C THR A 364 29.08 -28.19 -32.19
N SER A 365 29.48 -29.19 -31.40
CA SER A 365 30.64 -30.05 -31.67
C SER A 365 30.41 -30.93 -32.89
N LYS A 366 29.22 -31.50 -33.07
CA LYS A 366 28.83 -32.26 -34.27
C LYS A 366 28.85 -31.38 -35.52
N ALA A 367 28.30 -30.17 -35.45
CA ALA A 367 28.34 -29.21 -36.56
C ALA A 367 29.78 -28.81 -36.92
N LEU A 368 30.63 -28.53 -35.92
CA LEU A 368 32.04 -28.24 -36.11
C LEU A 368 32.81 -29.42 -36.71
N TYR A 369 32.50 -30.66 -36.30
CA TYR A 369 33.10 -31.87 -36.86
C TYR A 369 32.83 -31.98 -38.37
N LEU A 370 31.56 -31.81 -38.79
CA LEU A 370 31.18 -31.82 -40.22
C LEU A 370 31.87 -30.70 -41.01
N LEU A 371 31.92 -29.49 -40.44
CA LEU A 371 32.61 -28.35 -41.07
C LEU A 371 34.11 -28.57 -41.18
N ASN A 372 34.74 -29.18 -40.18
CA ASN A 372 36.15 -29.53 -40.22
C ASN A 372 36.43 -30.60 -41.28
N GLN A 373 35.57 -31.60 -41.42
CA GLN A 373 35.71 -32.64 -42.45
C GLN A 373 35.58 -32.05 -43.88
N LEU A 374 34.64 -31.14 -44.10
CA LEU A 374 34.52 -30.40 -45.36
C LEU A 374 35.73 -29.50 -45.63
N ALA A 375 36.32 -28.93 -44.58
CA ALA A 375 37.54 -28.11 -44.70
C ALA A 375 38.76 -28.96 -45.05
N THR A 376 38.93 -30.13 -44.44
CA THR A 376 40.02 -31.07 -44.74
C THR A 376 39.91 -31.61 -46.17
N ASN A 377 38.70 -31.78 -46.69
CA ASN A 377 38.46 -32.21 -48.07
C ASN A 377 38.54 -31.07 -49.10
N GLY A 378 38.90 -29.83 -48.69
CA GLY A 378 39.05 -28.68 -49.59
C GLY A 378 37.73 -28.13 -50.17
N GLN A 379 36.57 -28.51 -49.61
CA GLN A 379 35.23 -28.21 -50.12
C GLN A 379 34.46 -27.24 -49.21
N LEU A 380 35.13 -26.24 -48.61
CA LEU A 380 34.48 -25.31 -47.68
C LEU A 380 34.17 -23.94 -48.34
N PRO A 381 32.90 -23.65 -48.67
CA PRO A 381 32.46 -22.32 -49.11
C PRO A 381 32.78 -21.20 -48.12
N ALA A 382 32.96 -19.97 -48.61
CA ALA A 382 33.26 -18.78 -47.79
C ALA A 382 32.24 -18.55 -46.65
N ASP A 383 30.94 -18.74 -46.91
CA ASP A 383 29.88 -18.61 -45.91
C ASP A 383 30.01 -19.62 -44.75
N LYS A 384 30.54 -20.83 -45.05
CA LYS A 384 30.79 -21.88 -44.05
C LYS A 384 32.07 -21.62 -43.25
N VAL A 385 33.03 -20.86 -43.76
CA VAL A 385 34.22 -20.40 -43.02
C VAL A 385 33.79 -19.47 -41.88
N ALA A 386 32.96 -18.47 -42.18
CA ALA A 386 32.44 -17.55 -41.17
C ALA A 386 31.59 -18.27 -40.12
N LEU A 387 30.75 -19.22 -40.54
CA LEU A 387 29.98 -20.07 -39.64
C LEU A 387 30.88 -20.90 -38.71
N ARG A 388 31.98 -21.48 -39.24
CA ARG A 388 32.95 -22.24 -38.44
C ARG A 388 33.63 -21.38 -37.36
N VAL A 389 34.05 -20.16 -37.71
CA VAL A 389 34.63 -19.21 -36.75
C VAL A 389 33.61 -18.87 -35.66
N LYS A 390 32.36 -18.59 -36.04
CA LYS A 390 31.27 -18.32 -35.10
C LYS A 390 31.00 -19.50 -34.17
N LEU A 391 30.91 -20.72 -34.68
CA LEU A 391 30.67 -21.92 -33.88
C LEU A 391 31.84 -22.25 -32.94
N ASN A 392 33.09 -22.00 -33.34
CA ASN A 392 34.25 -22.13 -32.44
C ASN A 392 34.19 -21.12 -31.28
N ALA A 393 33.82 -19.86 -31.56
CA ALA A 393 33.59 -18.86 -30.52
C ALA A 393 32.43 -19.25 -29.58
N THR A 394 31.33 -19.76 -30.14
CA THR A 394 30.20 -20.29 -29.36
C THR A 394 30.63 -21.45 -28.47
N LYS A 395 31.41 -22.41 -29.00
CA LYS A 395 31.94 -23.53 -28.23
C LYS A 395 32.82 -23.06 -27.06
N GLN A 396 33.73 -22.12 -27.31
CA GLN A 396 34.57 -21.57 -26.25
C GLN A 396 33.75 -20.83 -25.18
N SER A 397 32.69 -20.12 -25.58
CA SER A 397 31.76 -19.47 -24.65
C SER A 397 31.02 -20.50 -23.79
N HIS A 398 30.46 -21.55 -24.40
CA HIS A 398 29.78 -22.63 -23.69
C HIS A 398 30.72 -23.31 -22.68
N GLN A 399 31.97 -23.61 -23.06
CA GLN A 399 32.94 -24.24 -22.15
C GLN A 399 33.30 -23.37 -20.94
N ARG A 400 33.39 -22.04 -21.12
CA ARG A 400 33.59 -21.11 -19.99
C ARG A 400 32.40 -21.11 -19.05
N GLU A 401 31.20 -21.07 -19.61
CA GLU A 401 29.95 -21.10 -18.85
C GLU A 401 29.76 -22.43 -18.12
N GLU A 402 30.06 -23.55 -18.77
CA GLU A 402 30.04 -24.90 -18.18
C GLU A 402 30.97 -24.96 -16.96
N LYS A 403 32.19 -24.46 -17.09
CA LYS A 403 33.16 -24.42 -15.99
C LYS A 403 32.64 -23.59 -14.82
N ARG A 404 32.08 -22.40 -15.09
CA ARG A 404 31.48 -21.52 -14.07
C ARG A 404 30.34 -22.21 -13.33
N ILE A 405 29.42 -22.84 -14.07
CA ILE A 405 28.28 -23.55 -13.47
C ILE A 405 28.79 -24.72 -12.61
N LYS A 406 29.75 -25.51 -13.10
CA LYS A 406 30.33 -26.63 -12.33
C LYS A 406 31.01 -26.16 -11.04
N GLU A 407 31.75 -25.06 -11.09
CA GLU A 407 32.38 -24.47 -9.89
C GLU A 407 31.33 -24.03 -8.87
N ARG A 408 30.25 -23.35 -9.30
CA ARG A 408 29.16 -22.95 -8.42
C ARG A 408 28.39 -24.14 -7.84
N VAL A 409 28.12 -25.16 -8.64
CA VAL A 409 27.50 -26.41 -8.17
C VAL A 409 28.38 -27.07 -7.10
N LEU A 410 29.69 -27.17 -7.32
CA LEU A 410 30.63 -27.74 -6.35
C LEU A 410 30.69 -26.92 -5.06
N GLU A 411 30.66 -25.59 -5.16
CA GLU A 411 30.62 -24.68 -4.01
C GLU A 411 29.37 -24.91 -3.17
N ILE A 412 28.19 -24.94 -3.81
CA ILE A 412 26.92 -25.24 -3.13
C ILE A 412 27.01 -26.63 -2.50
N GLU A 413 27.43 -27.66 -3.23
CA GLU A 413 27.56 -29.03 -2.74
C GLU A 413 28.43 -29.16 -1.49
N ARG A 414 29.52 -28.36 -1.38
CA ARG A 414 30.33 -28.30 -0.15
C ARG A 414 29.59 -27.67 1.02
N MET A 415 28.79 -26.63 0.77
CA MET A 415 27.92 -26.06 1.80
C MET A 415 26.84 -27.06 2.24
N LEU A 416 26.44 -28.01 1.38
CA LEU A 416 25.46 -29.07 1.70
C LEU A 416 26.03 -30.20 2.58
N GLU A 417 27.33 -30.23 2.87
CA GLU A 417 27.92 -31.30 3.70
C GLU A 417 27.70 -31.07 5.21
N ASP A 418 27.40 -29.83 5.63
CA ASP A 418 27.11 -29.49 7.03
C ASP A 418 25.68 -29.88 7.43
N THR A 419 25.45 -31.18 7.61
CA THR A 419 24.14 -31.77 7.90
C THR A 419 24.01 -32.27 9.34
N GLY A 420 24.89 -31.84 10.25
CA GLY A 420 24.95 -32.37 11.62
C GLY A 420 23.66 -32.21 12.44
N ARG A 421 22.81 -31.23 12.09
CA ARG A 421 21.51 -31.01 12.75
C ARG A 421 20.33 -31.60 11.97
N ALA A 422 20.57 -32.08 10.76
CA ALA A 422 19.55 -32.45 9.81
C ALA A 422 18.87 -33.77 10.16
N ARG A 423 17.56 -33.74 10.41
CA ARG A 423 16.81 -34.95 10.79
C ARG A 423 15.34 -34.90 10.40
N VAL A 424 14.80 -36.07 10.08
CA VAL A 424 13.37 -36.28 9.85
C VAL A 424 12.83 -37.15 10.96
N GLU A 425 11.94 -36.60 11.78
CA GLU A 425 11.36 -37.26 12.95
C GLU A 425 9.90 -37.66 12.64
N VAL A 426 9.62 -38.96 12.73
CA VAL A 426 8.31 -39.54 12.46
C VAL A 426 7.74 -40.14 13.74
N ILE A 427 6.71 -39.52 14.30
CA ILE A 427 6.17 -39.86 15.63
C ILE A 427 5.34 -41.15 15.58
N LYS A 428 4.62 -41.43 14.49
CA LYS A 428 3.76 -42.61 14.35
C LYS A 428 4.24 -43.52 13.21
N THR A 429 3.99 -43.15 11.96
CA THR A 429 4.23 -44.05 10.81
C THR A 429 4.68 -43.27 9.58
N ILE A 430 5.67 -43.79 8.86
CA ILE A 430 6.00 -43.39 7.50
C ILE A 430 5.65 -44.53 6.55
N TYR A 431 4.86 -44.24 5.52
CA TYR A 431 4.41 -45.22 4.54
C TYR A 431 5.37 -45.33 3.35
N GLY A 432 5.26 -46.45 2.64
CA GLY A 432 5.95 -46.69 1.36
C GLY A 432 5.64 -45.61 0.32
N GLY A 433 6.55 -45.42 -0.63
CA GLY A 433 6.46 -44.35 -1.63
C GLY A 433 6.98 -42.99 -1.15
N SER A 434 7.38 -42.90 0.12
CA SER A 434 8.05 -41.72 0.68
C SER A 434 9.53 -41.70 0.32
N LYS A 435 10.04 -40.53 -0.03
CA LYS A 435 11.45 -40.26 -0.33
C LYS A 435 12.00 -39.31 0.72
N ILE A 436 13.07 -39.71 1.39
CA ILE A 436 13.78 -38.88 2.37
C ILE A 436 15.12 -38.50 1.78
N MET A 437 15.47 -37.23 1.89
CA MET A 437 16.74 -36.71 1.45
C MET A 437 17.36 -35.85 2.55
N ILE A 438 18.59 -36.18 2.92
CA ILE A 438 19.37 -35.47 3.93
C ILE A 438 20.69 -35.05 3.27
N GLY A 439 20.89 -33.75 3.08
CA GLY A 439 22.01 -33.24 2.27
C GLY A 439 21.97 -33.79 0.84
N ARG A 440 23.01 -34.54 0.46
CA ARG A 440 23.14 -35.22 -0.85
C ARG A 440 22.60 -36.66 -0.88
N TYR A 441 22.30 -37.24 0.28
CA TYR A 441 21.92 -38.65 0.39
C TYR A 441 20.41 -38.81 0.24
N THR A 442 19.98 -39.85 -0.45
CA THR A 442 18.57 -40.15 -0.69
C THR A 442 18.27 -41.55 -0.21
N ARG A 443 17.16 -41.70 0.54
CA ARG A 443 16.61 -42.98 0.96
C ARG A 443 15.15 -43.08 0.55
N PHE A 444 14.79 -44.19 -0.09
CA PHE A 444 13.41 -44.51 -0.43
C PHE A 444 12.82 -45.45 0.62
N VAL A 445 11.66 -45.08 1.16
CA VAL A 445 10.90 -45.94 2.07
C VAL A 445 10.04 -46.87 1.22
N LYS A 446 10.30 -48.18 1.33
CA LYS A 446 9.56 -49.22 0.61
C LYS A 446 8.41 -49.74 1.45
N ASP A 447 8.70 -50.15 2.68
CA ASP A 447 7.73 -50.71 3.61
C ASP A 447 7.40 -49.71 4.73
N PRO A 448 6.16 -49.71 5.25
CA PRO A 448 5.77 -48.86 6.36
C PRO A 448 6.68 -49.08 7.58
N THR A 449 7.18 -47.98 8.14
CA THR A 449 8.04 -48.00 9.33
C THR A 449 7.45 -47.10 10.40
N GLU A 450 7.52 -47.50 11.66
CA GLU A 450 6.90 -46.79 12.78
C GLU A 450 7.92 -46.19 13.73
N ARG A 451 7.61 -45.02 14.30
CA ARG A 451 8.40 -44.35 15.36
C ARG A 451 9.89 -44.29 15.02
N VAL A 452 10.25 -43.55 13.96
CA VAL A 452 11.63 -43.49 13.47
C VAL A 452 12.14 -42.06 13.32
N VAL A 453 13.44 -41.91 13.53
CA VAL A 453 14.22 -40.73 13.21
C VAL A 453 15.22 -41.09 12.13
N PHE A 454 15.18 -40.36 11.03
CA PHE A 454 16.18 -40.43 9.97
C PHE A 454 17.21 -39.33 10.18
N ALA A 455 18.48 -39.73 10.28
CA ALA A 455 19.59 -38.81 10.45
C ALA A 455 20.78 -39.29 9.61
N TYR A 456 21.59 -38.33 9.17
CA TYR A 456 22.85 -38.65 8.50
C TYR A 456 23.85 -39.21 9.51
N SER A 457 24.40 -40.39 9.23
CA SER A 457 25.43 -41.03 10.05
C SER A 457 26.35 -41.85 9.15
N GLU A 458 27.66 -41.70 9.33
CA GLU A 458 28.70 -42.54 8.67
C GLU A 458 28.56 -42.67 7.13
N GLY A 459 28.09 -41.63 6.44
CA GLY A 459 27.99 -41.64 4.98
C GLY A 459 26.70 -42.18 4.40
N ASP A 460 25.68 -42.48 5.22
CA ASP A 460 24.34 -42.87 4.78
C ASP A 460 23.23 -42.30 5.70
N ILE A 461 21.98 -42.44 5.28
CA ILE A 461 20.80 -42.13 6.10
C ILE A 461 20.49 -43.34 6.99
N SER A 462 20.82 -43.19 8.27
CA SER A 462 20.55 -44.16 9.34
C SER A 462 19.14 -43.99 9.92
N LEU A 463 18.56 -45.08 10.43
CA LEU A 463 17.30 -45.07 11.16
C LEU A 463 17.58 -45.34 12.64
N THR A 464 17.03 -44.49 13.50
CA THR A 464 17.02 -44.69 14.95
C THR A 464 15.57 -44.64 15.46
N PRO A 465 15.24 -45.36 16.55
CA PRO A 465 13.89 -45.31 17.12
C PRO A 465 13.58 -43.91 17.68
N TYR A 466 12.34 -43.46 17.49
CA TYR A 466 11.81 -42.24 18.11
C TYR A 466 11.49 -42.53 19.58
N ASN A 467 12.32 -41.99 20.48
CA ASN A 467 12.18 -42.15 21.93
C ASN A 467 10.96 -41.41 22.48
#